data_AF-A0A4S3MTE4-F1
#
_entry.id   AF-A0A4S3MTE4-F1
#
_cell.length_a   1.000
_cell.length_b   1.000
_cell.length_c   1.000
_cell.angle_alpha   90.00
_cell.angle_beta   90.00
_cell.angle_gamma   90.00
#
_symmetry.space_group_name_H-M   'P 1'
#
loop_
_entity.id
_entity.type
_entity.pdbx_description
1 polymer ?
#
loop_
_entity_poly.entity_id
_entity_poly.type
_entity_poly.pdbx_seq_one_letter_code
_entity_poly.pdbx_strand_id
1 'polypeptide(L)'
;MITPVSHSALPDPHRHAEFYADTPMKRLVAWIVDTVLIAVVVLAVLLLTAFTFVFLLPLVIVAVSFVYRYVTLARGSATPGMRLMAIEFLDHRGERFGSGTAFFHTLGYVLSVAFVLPQIASIALMLTTERRQGLSDLVLGTVAVNRAARH
;
A
#
# COMPACT_ATOMS: atom_id res chain seq x y z
N MET A 1 -28.22 -16.02 -25.11
CA MET A 1 -26.77 -15.80 -24.90
C MET A 1 -26.60 -15.20 -23.52
N ILE A 2 -26.32 -16.03 -22.51
CA ILE A 2 -26.16 -15.58 -21.11
C ILE A 2 -24.70 -15.15 -20.98
N THR A 3 -24.45 -13.85 -20.84
CA THR A 3 -23.13 -13.35 -20.45
C THR A 3 -22.80 -13.93 -19.07
N PRO A 4 -21.67 -14.63 -18.88
CA PRO A 4 -21.25 -14.99 -17.54
C PRO A 4 -21.03 -13.68 -16.78
N VAL A 5 -21.80 -13.46 -15.71
CA VAL A 5 -21.50 -12.38 -14.77
C VAL A 5 -20.16 -12.78 -14.16
N SER A 6 -19.07 -12.16 -14.62
CA SER A 6 -17.80 -12.26 -13.92
C SER A 6 -17.96 -11.48 -12.62
N HIS A 7 -18.48 -12.17 -11.59
CA HIS A 7 -18.43 -11.65 -10.24
C HIS A 7 -16.96 -11.50 -9.88
N SER A 8 -16.44 -10.28 -10.07
CA SER A 8 -15.19 -9.89 -9.47
C SER A 8 -15.33 -10.14 -7.97
N ALA A 9 -14.38 -10.86 -7.38
CA ALA A 9 -14.38 -11.12 -5.94
C ALA A 9 -14.14 -9.83 -5.11
N LEU A 10 -13.78 -8.73 -5.80
CA LEU A 10 -13.60 -7.42 -5.21
C LEU A 10 -14.93 -6.63 -5.20
N PRO A 11 -15.19 -5.82 -4.15
CA PRO A 11 -16.41 -5.00 -4.06
C PRO A 11 -16.69 -4.20 -5.33
N ASP A 12 -17.90 -4.25 -5.86
CA ASP A 12 -18.28 -3.50 -7.06
C ASP A 12 -18.15 -1.98 -6.80
N PRO A 13 -17.39 -1.22 -7.61
CA PRO A 13 -17.14 0.20 -7.33
C PRO A 13 -18.37 1.10 -7.47
N HIS A 14 -19.41 0.66 -8.18
CA HIS A 14 -20.66 1.40 -8.37
C HIS A 14 -21.70 1.03 -7.33
N ARG A 15 -21.81 -0.26 -6.98
CA ARG A 15 -22.77 -0.74 -5.97
C ARG A 15 -22.27 -0.61 -4.53
N HIS A 16 -20.96 -0.60 -4.34
CA HIS A 16 -20.28 -0.56 -3.05
C HIS A 16 -19.22 0.55 -3.02
N ALA A 17 -19.60 1.74 -3.49
CA ALA A 17 -18.71 2.90 -3.61
C ALA A 17 -18.11 3.33 -2.26
N GLU A 18 -18.78 3.04 -1.14
CA GLU A 18 -18.34 3.31 0.23
C GLU A 18 -17.00 2.65 0.57
N PHE A 19 -16.65 1.54 -0.09
CA PHE A 19 -15.34 0.88 0.06
C PHE A 19 -14.21 1.69 -0.57
N TYR A 20 -14.51 2.54 -1.55
CA TYR A 20 -13.52 3.34 -2.29
C TYR A 20 -13.58 4.83 -1.97
N ALA A 21 -14.54 5.26 -1.15
CA ALA A 21 -14.68 6.63 -0.68
C ALA A 21 -13.42 7.12 0.05
N ASP A 22 -12.89 8.26 -0.41
CA ASP A 22 -11.72 8.96 0.13
C ASP A 22 -10.42 8.14 0.24
N THR A 23 -10.39 6.95 -0.37
CA THR A 23 -9.24 6.04 -0.27
C THR A 23 -7.93 6.70 -0.70
N PRO A 24 -7.85 7.47 -1.80
CA PRO A 24 -6.61 8.18 -2.15
C PRO A 24 -6.12 9.14 -1.06
N MET A 25 -7.03 9.92 -0.46
CA MET A 25 -6.67 10.86 0.60
C MET A 25 -6.25 10.13 1.87
N LYS A 26 -7.01 9.11 2.27
CA LYS A 26 -6.66 8.25 3.41
C LYS A 26 -5.29 7.58 3.22
N ARG A 27 -4.96 7.14 2.00
CA ARG A 27 -3.65 6.56 1.65
C ARG A 27 -2.52 7.58 1.76
N LEU A 28 -2.76 8.83 1.35
CA LEU A 28 -1.78 9.91 1.51
C LEU A 28 -1.48 10.17 2.99
N VAL A 29 -2.51 10.30 3.83
CA VAL A 29 -2.32 10.50 5.28
C VAL A 29 -1.63 9.29 5.92
N ALA A 30 -2.05 8.08 5.57
CA ALA A 30 -1.40 6.84 6.01
C ALA A 30 0.09 6.80 5.62
N TRP A 31 0.42 7.24 4.40
CA TRP A 31 1.80 7.32 3.92
C TRP A 31 2.64 8.31 4.73
N ILE A 32 2.09 9.48 5.10
CA ILE A 32 2.78 10.44 5.98
C ILE A 32 3.08 9.79 7.33
N VAL A 33 2.08 9.13 7.95
CA VAL A 33 2.26 8.47 9.25
C VAL A 33 3.32 7.36 9.16
N ASP A 34 3.24 6.48 8.16
CA ASP A 34 4.23 5.43 7.96
C ASP A 34 5.64 6.00 7.73
N THR A 35 5.75 7.12 7.00
CA THR A 35 7.03 7.79 6.75
C THR A 35 7.65 8.29 8.05
N VAL A 36 6.86 8.86 8.96
CA VAL A 36 7.32 9.26 10.29
C VAL A 36 7.76 8.05 11.11
N LEU A 37 6.97 6.95 11.11
CA LEU A 37 7.33 5.73 11.83
C LEU A 37 8.63 5.11 11.31
N ILE A 38 8.80 5.06 9.98
CA ILE A 38 10.05 4.60 9.34
C ILE A 38 11.21 5.52 9.72
N ALA A 39 11.03 6.84 9.70
CA ALA A 39 12.07 7.80 10.09
C ALA A 39 12.52 7.61 11.54
N VAL A 40 11.60 7.32 12.46
CA VAL A 40 11.93 7.00 13.87
C VAL A 40 12.77 5.72 13.96
N VAL A 41 12.41 4.67 13.21
CA VAL A 41 13.19 3.42 13.18
C VAL A 41 14.59 3.65 12.57
N VAL A 42 14.67 4.41 11.48
CA VAL A 42 15.96 4.78 10.86
C VAL A 42 16.83 5.57 11.84
N LEU A 43 16.27 6.55 12.55
CA LEU A 43 16.99 7.30 13.57
C LEU A 43 17.51 6.38 14.68
N ALA A 44 16.70 5.45 15.16
CA ALA A 44 17.13 4.46 16.15
C ALA A 44 18.28 3.59 15.62
N VAL A 45 18.22 3.13 14.38
CA VAL A 45 19.32 2.37 13.73
C VAL A 45 20.60 3.21 13.67
N LEU A 46 20.51 4.49 13.30
CA LEU A 46 21.68 5.37 13.27
C LEU A 46 22.28 5.55 14.67
N LEU A 47 21.46 5.79 15.70
CA LEU A 47 21.94 5.94 17.08
C LEU A 47 22.63 4.67 17.58
N LEU A 48 22.01 3.51 17.36
CA LEU A 48 22.55 2.21 17.80
C LEU A 48 23.83 1.82 17.05
N THR A 49 24.04 2.35 15.85
CA THR A 49 25.27 2.13 15.07
C THR A 49 26.28 3.26 15.23
N ALA A 50 26.12 4.14 16.24
CA ALA A 50 26.97 5.31 16.47
C ALA A 50 27.17 6.16 15.20
N PHE A 51 26.10 6.31 14.41
CA PHE A 51 26.04 7.02 13.13
C PHE A 51 26.93 6.45 12.02
N THR A 52 27.57 5.29 12.20
CA THR A 52 28.43 4.69 11.15
C THR A 52 27.66 4.42 9.84
N PHE A 53 26.36 4.15 9.94
CA PHE A 53 25.50 3.87 8.78
C PHE A 53 25.00 5.13 8.05
N VAL A 54 25.40 6.34 8.47
CA VAL A 54 25.01 7.59 7.80
C VAL A 54 25.42 7.63 6.33
N PHE A 55 26.57 7.04 5.98
CA PHE A 55 27.05 6.95 4.60
C PHE A 55 26.24 5.96 3.74
N LEU A 56 25.47 5.07 4.38
CA LEU A 56 24.56 4.11 3.75
C LEU A 56 23.09 4.52 3.94
N LEU A 57 22.82 5.77 4.33
CA LEU A 57 21.48 6.21 4.74
C LEU A 57 20.38 5.91 3.70
N PRO A 58 20.57 6.12 2.38
CA PRO A 58 19.56 5.75 1.40
C PRO A 58 19.25 4.24 1.42
N LEU A 59 20.27 3.40 1.54
CA LEU A 59 20.12 1.94 1.63
C LEU A 59 19.40 1.54 2.92
N VAL A 60 19.74 2.16 4.05
CA VAL A 60 19.08 1.92 5.34
C VAL A 60 17.60 2.31 5.26
N ILE A 61 17.27 3.47 4.70
CA ILE A 61 15.88 3.92 4.54
C ILE A 61 15.09 2.93 3.68
N VAL A 62 15.64 2.51 2.53
CA VAL A 62 14.99 1.54 1.64
C VAL A 62 14.79 0.19 2.34
N ALA A 63 15.83 -0.33 3.01
CA ALA A 63 15.76 -1.61 3.70
C ALA A 63 14.73 -1.59 4.85
N VAL A 64 14.78 -0.57 5.71
CA VAL A 64 13.84 -0.41 6.83
C VAL A 64 12.41 -0.23 6.30
N SER A 65 12.21 0.64 5.31
CA SER A 65 10.91 0.86 4.68
C SER A 65 10.36 -0.43 4.07
N PHE A 66 11.19 -1.18 3.35
CA PHE A 66 10.79 -2.44 2.74
C PHE A 66 10.36 -3.46 3.79
N VAL A 67 11.20 -3.71 4.81
CA VAL A 67 10.91 -4.69 5.86
C VAL A 67 9.66 -4.28 6.65
N TYR A 68 9.57 -3.01 7.05
CA TYR A 68 8.40 -2.47 7.76
C TYR A 68 7.11 -2.69 6.96
N ARG A 69 7.07 -2.28 5.69
CA ARG A 69 5.87 -2.39 4.84
C ARG A 69 5.55 -3.84 4.52
N TYR A 70 6.54 -4.65 4.17
CA TYR A 70 6.35 -6.07 3.87
C TYR A 70 5.76 -6.83 5.06
N VAL A 71 6.36 -6.72 6.24
CA VAL A 71 5.91 -7.44 7.44
C VAL A 71 4.51 -6.98 7.86
N THR A 72 4.24 -5.68 7.82
CA THR A 72 2.95 -5.14 8.23
C THR A 72 1.84 -5.52 7.25
N LEU A 73 2.10 -5.46 5.94
CA LEU A 73 1.15 -5.92 4.92
C LEU A 73 0.94 -7.44 4.98
N ALA A 74 1.99 -8.24 5.12
CA ALA A 74 1.86 -9.71 5.16
C ALA A 74 1.06 -10.22 6.38
N ARG A 75 1.13 -9.51 7.53
CA ARG A 75 0.41 -9.88 8.76
C ARG A 75 -0.97 -9.23 8.86
N GLY A 76 -1.06 -7.99 8.42
CA GLY A 76 -2.19 -7.11 8.69
C GLY A 76 -3.05 -6.81 7.47
N SER A 77 -2.56 -7.07 6.26
CA SER A 77 -3.08 -6.52 5.00
C SER A 77 -3.17 -4.98 5.02
N ALA A 78 -2.41 -4.34 5.91
CA ALA A 78 -2.40 -2.90 6.12
C ALA A 78 -1.16 -2.54 6.93
N THR A 79 -0.52 -1.43 6.58
CA THR A 79 0.50 -0.81 7.44
C THR A 79 -0.15 -0.16 8.67
N PRO A 80 0.58 0.13 9.75
CA PRO A 80 0.08 0.91 10.88
C PRO A 80 -0.61 2.22 10.48
N GLY A 81 -0.02 3.03 9.58
CA GLY A 81 -0.66 4.23 9.06
C GLY A 81 -1.99 3.94 8.35
N MET A 82 -2.03 2.87 7.54
CA MET A 82 -3.27 2.46 6.87
C MET A 82 -4.33 2.02 7.86
N ARG A 83 -3.96 1.28 8.91
CA ARG A 83 -4.90 0.85 9.97
C ARG A 83 -5.52 2.04 10.69
N LEU A 84 -4.73 3.08 10.98
CA LEU A 84 -5.24 4.32 11.58
C LEU A 84 -6.25 5.03 10.67
N MET A 85 -6.05 4.94 9.36
CA MET A 85 -6.95 5.53 8.36
C MET A 85 -8.07 4.57 7.92
N ALA A 86 -8.30 3.47 8.64
CA ALA A 86 -9.27 2.43 8.31
C ALA A 86 -9.10 1.84 6.89
N ILE A 87 -7.87 1.79 6.38
CA ILE A 87 -7.54 1.16 5.09
C ILE A 87 -7.09 -0.29 5.32
N GLU A 88 -7.55 -1.17 4.45
CA GLU A 88 -7.05 -2.53 4.28
C GLU A 88 -6.92 -2.88 2.80
N PHE A 89 -5.91 -3.67 2.44
CA PHE A 89 -5.78 -4.22 1.10
C PHE A 89 -6.49 -5.55 0.95
N LEU A 90 -7.05 -5.78 -0.24
CA LEU A 90 -7.57 -7.07 -0.68
C LEU A 90 -6.86 -7.49 -1.98
N ASP A 91 -6.61 -8.77 -2.14
CA ASP A 91 -6.06 -9.34 -3.36
C ASP A 91 -7.14 -9.56 -4.44
N HIS A 92 -6.75 -10.06 -5.62
CA HIS A 92 -7.66 -10.31 -6.74
C HIS A 92 -8.83 -11.26 -6.42
N ARG A 93 -8.74 -12.01 -5.31
CA ARG A 93 -9.78 -12.93 -4.81
C ARG A 93 -10.62 -12.31 -3.69
N GLY A 94 -10.42 -11.04 -3.35
CA GLY A 94 -11.12 -10.38 -2.25
C GLY A 94 -10.59 -10.78 -0.87
N GLU A 95 -9.45 -11.47 -0.80
CA GLU A 95 -8.84 -11.96 0.43
C GLU A 95 -7.76 -11.01 0.94
N ARG A 96 -7.42 -11.13 2.22
CA ARG A 96 -6.30 -10.38 2.83
C ARG A 96 -4.98 -10.79 2.18
N PHE A 97 -4.01 -9.88 2.12
CA PHE A 97 -2.71 -10.16 1.54
C PHE A 97 -2.00 -11.30 2.26
N GLY A 98 -1.63 -12.32 1.48
CA GLY A 98 -0.59 -13.27 1.86
C GLY A 98 0.81 -12.68 1.67
N SER A 99 1.83 -13.39 2.16
CA SER A 99 3.24 -12.95 2.07
C SER A 99 3.69 -12.65 0.64
N GLY A 100 3.32 -13.47 -0.35
CA GLY A 100 3.70 -13.25 -1.75
C GLY A 100 3.16 -11.93 -2.30
N THR A 101 1.86 -11.69 -2.16
CA THR A 101 1.21 -10.45 -2.60
C THR A 101 1.78 -9.24 -1.86
N ALA A 102 2.00 -9.34 -0.55
CA ALA A 102 2.62 -8.27 0.25
C ALA A 102 4.04 -7.94 -0.22
N PHE A 103 4.85 -8.96 -0.55
CA PHE A 103 6.21 -8.78 -1.07
C PHE A 103 6.20 -8.04 -2.40
N PHE A 104 5.44 -8.54 -3.40
CA PHE A 104 5.39 -7.93 -4.73
C PHE A 104 4.77 -6.54 -4.70
N HIS A 105 3.76 -6.31 -3.86
CA HIS A 105 3.20 -4.98 -3.67
C HIS A 105 4.24 -4.02 -3.09
N THR A 106 4.99 -4.45 -2.06
CA THR A 106 6.04 -3.63 -1.44
C THR A 106 7.18 -3.34 -2.43
N LEU A 107 7.59 -4.34 -3.22
CA LEU A 107 8.58 -4.18 -4.28
C LEU A 107 8.10 -3.20 -5.36
N GLY A 108 6.86 -3.33 -5.81
CA GLY A 108 6.25 -2.40 -6.76
C GLY A 108 6.19 -0.97 -6.21
N TYR A 109 5.88 -0.80 -4.92
CA TYR A 109 5.93 0.51 -4.25
C TYR A 109 7.36 1.08 -4.22
N VAL A 110 8.37 0.28 -3.82
CA VAL A 110 9.76 0.75 -3.77
C VAL A 110 10.26 1.16 -5.15
N LEU A 111 10.00 0.35 -6.18
CA LEU A 111 10.32 0.71 -7.55
C LEU A 111 9.57 1.97 -7.99
N SER A 112 8.29 2.09 -7.63
CA SER A 112 7.52 3.29 -7.96
C SER A 112 8.12 4.54 -7.36
N VAL A 113 8.49 4.52 -6.08
CA VAL A 113 9.08 5.69 -5.40
C VAL A 113 10.52 5.96 -5.83
N ALA A 114 11.28 4.92 -6.24
CA ALA A 114 12.63 5.07 -6.75
C ALA A 114 12.69 5.81 -8.10
N PHE A 115 11.60 5.80 -8.88
CA PHE A 115 11.52 6.43 -10.19
C PHE A 115 10.33 7.40 -10.31
N VAL A 116 10.59 8.64 -10.71
CA VAL A 116 9.55 9.69 -10.77
C VAL A 116 8.36 9.30 -11.67
N LEU A 117 8.61 8.71 -12.85
CA LEU A 117 7.55 8.42 -13.82
C LEU A 117 6.54 7.35 -13.33
N PRO A 118 6.97 6.16 -12.86
CA PRO A 118 6.08 5.21 -12.20
C PRO A 118 5.28 5.80 -11.03
N GLN A 119 5.89 6.67 -10.22
CA GLN A 119 5.19 7.31 -9.11
C GLN A 119 4.05 8.21 -9.58
N ILE A 120 4.29 9.04 -10.60
CA ILE A 120 3.27 9.92 -11.19
C ILE A 120 2.15 9.07 -11.81
N ALA A 121 2.49 8.01 -12.55
CA ALA A 121 1.51 7.09 -13.11
C ALA A 121 0.65 6.45 -12.02
N SER A 122 1.26 6.02 -10.91
CA SER A 122 0.54 5.45 -9.77
C SER A 122 -0.46 6.43 -9.17
N ILE A 123 -0.07 7.70 -8.97
CA ILE A 123 -0.97 8.74 -8.45
C ILE A 123 -2.11 9.01 -9.44
N ALA A 124 -1.80 9.15 -10.73
CA ALA A 124 -2.81 9.38 -11.76
C ALA A 124 -3.85 8.24 -11.78
N LEU A 125 -3.40 6.98 -11.73
CA LEU A 125 -4.29 5.81 -11.65
C LEU A 125 -5.16 5.82 -10.39
N MET A 126 -4.61 6.20 -9.22
CA MET A 126 -5.40 6.28 -7.99
C MET A 126 -6.53 7.32 -8.07
N LEU A 127 -6.35 8.38 -8.87
CA LEU A 127 -7.31 9.46 -9.02
C LEU A 127 -8.35 9.18 -10.12
N THR A 128 -8.01 8.38 -11.13
CA THR A 128 -8.86 8.17 -12.31
C THR A 128 -9.56 6.81 -12.36
N THR A 129 -9.00 5.77 -11.72
CA THR A 129 -9.60 4.42 -11.74
C THR A 129 -10.76 4.30 -10.76
N GLU A 130 -11.78 3.53 -11.14
CA GLU A 130 -13.00 3.33 -10.31
C GLU A 130 -12.68 2.74 -8.93
N ARG A 131 -11.71 1.81 -8.89
CA ARG A 131 -11.25 1.13 -7.66
C ARG A 131 -10.11 1.86 -6.95
N ARG A 132 -9.73 3.07 -7.40
CA ARG A 132 -8.66 3.92 -6.83
C ARG A 132 -7.32 3.19 -6.67
N GLN A 133 -6.97 2.39 -7.66
CA GLN A 133 -5.77 1.54 -7.69
C GLN A 133 -4.54 2.36 -8.09
N GLY A 134 -3.43 2.17 -7.39
CA GLY A 134 -2.12 2.59 -7.88
C GLY A 134 -1.56 1.66 -8.95
N LEU A 135 -0.38 2.00 -9.46
CA LEU A 135 0.27 1.21 -10.52
C LEU A 135 0.50 -0.25 -10.11
N SER A 136 1.12 -0.45 -8.94
CA SER A 136 1.35 -1.81 -8.40
C SER A 136 0.05 -2.54 -8.08
N ASP A 137 -0.98 -1.79 -7.67
CA ASP A 137 -2.29 -2.35 -7.34
C ASP A 137 -2.95 -2.95 -8.59
N LEU A 138 -2.90 -2.21 -9.70
CA LEU A 138 -3.44 -2.62 -10.98
C LEU A 138 -2.71 -3.84 -11.54
N VAL A 139 -1.37 -3.85 -11.48
CA VAL A 139 -0.55 -4.98 -11.95
C VAL A 139 -0.83 -6.26 -11.17
N LEU A 140 -1.05 -6.16 -9.86
CA LEU A 140 -1.29 -7.31 -8.98
C LEU A 140 -2.78 -7.66 -8.85
N GLY A 141 -3.69 -6.87 -9.42
CA GLY A 141 -5.14 -7.02 -9.25
C GLY A 141 -5.60 -6.81 -7.79
N THR A 142 -4.87 -6.01 -7.02
CA THR A 142 -5.16 -5.73 -5.60
C THR A 142 -5.89 -4.40 -5.45
N VAL A 143 -6.60 -4.18 -4.35
CA VAL A 143 -7.30 -2.92 -4.07
C VAL A 143 -7.13 -2.52 -2.63
N ALA A 144 -6.97 -1.22 -2.39
CA ALA A 144 -7.16 -0.63 -1.07
C ALA A 144 -8.64 -0.35 -0.86
N VAL A 145 -9.19 -0.75 0.29
CA VAL A 145 -10.59 -0.51 0.66
C VAL A 145 -10.69 0.11 2.04
N ASN A 146 -11.75 0.87 2.25
CA ASN A 146 -12.16 1.38 3.56
C ASN A 146 -12.78 0.24 4.39
N ARG A 147 -12.03 -0.29 5.36
CA ARG A 147 -12.49 -1.35 6.27
C ARG A 147 -13.73 -0.94 7.06
N ALA A 148 -13.92 0.34 7.35
CA ALA A 148 -15.10 0.80 8.09
C ALA A 148 -16.41 0.54 7.35
N ALA A 149 -16.37 0.29 6.04
CA ALA A 149 -17.55 -0.09 5.26
C ALA A 149 -17.87 -1.61 5.31
N ARG A 150 -17.01 -2.43 5.94
CA ARG A 150 -17.24 -3.89 6.11
C ARG A 150 -18.03 -4.24 7.37
N HIS A 151 -18.26 -3.29 8.27
CA HIS A 151 -18.86 -3.48 9.59
C HIS A 151 -19.92 -2.42 9.83
#